data_AF-A0A7J6VPD8-F1
#
_entry.id   AF-A0A7J6VPD8-F1
#
_cell.length_a   1.000
_cell.length_b   1.000
_cell.length_c   1.000
_cell.angle_alpha   90.00
_cell.angle_beta   90.00
_cell.angle_gamma   90.00
#
_symmetry.space_group_name_H-M   'P 1'
#
loop_
_entity.id
_entity.type
_entity.pdbx_description
1 polymer ?
#
loop_
_entity_poly.entity_id
_entity_poly.type
_entity_poly.pdbx_seq_one_letter_code
_entity_poly.pdbx_strand_id
1 'polypeptide(L)'
;MALRCALTLFKHDTEGKEFVERFVKRFQALSYHMRSYLWLDFQQFNDIYQYKTEEYSHTTVNKFNVIPDSIPEWVFDFMPTRGVYFIGNVSPARMDFRWFALGNLLEILSPFATPEQSIAIMDLIESQWEELVGECH
;
A
#
# COMPACT_ATOMS: atom_id res chain seq x y z
N MET A 1 5.32 1.54 -11.44
CA MET A 1 5.42 2.26 -12.73
C MET A 1 6.71 1.93 -13.51
N ALA A 2 7.89 2.36 -13.04
CA ALA A 2 9.13 2.30 -13.83
C ALA A 2 9.54 0.88 -14.28
N LEU A 3 9.38 -0.14 -13.43
CA LEU A 3 9.66 -1.54 -13.81
C LEU A 3 8.83 -2.02 -15.01
N ARG A 4 7.56 -1.59 -15.10
CA ARG A 4 6.69 -1.93 -16.24
C ARG A 4 7.13 -1.20 -17.50
N CYS A 5 7.52 0.07 -17.39
CA CYS A 5 8.08 0.82 -18.52
C CYS A 5 9.40 0.20 -19.00
N ALA A 6 10.27 -0.24 -18.08
CA ALA A 6 11.52 -0.90 -18.43
C ALA A 6 11.27 -2.20 -19.20
N LEU A 7 10.28 -3.00 -18.81
CA LEU A 7 9.88 -4.21 -19.53
C LEU A 7 9.44 -3.94 -20.97
N THR A 8 8.80 -2.80 -21.24
CA THR A 8 8.38 -2.42 -22.60
C THR A 8 9.51 -1.83 -23.45
N LEU A 9 10.57 -1.31 -22.83
CA LEU A 9 11.64 -0.60 -23.52
C LEU A 9 12.87 -1.48 -23.80
N PHE A 10 13.06 -2.57 -23.05
CA PHE A 10 14.22 -3.43 -23.19
C PHE A 10 14.15 -4.34 -24.43
N LYS A 11 15.29 -4.53 -25.10
CA LYS A 11 15.42 -5.50 -26.19
C LYS A 11 15.49 -6.92 -25.63
N HIS A 12 14.91 -7.89 -26.33
CA HIS A 12 14.90 -9.31 -25.94
C HIS A 12 16.14 -10.09 -26.44
N ASP A 13 17.31 -9.45 -26.45
CA ASP A 13 18.59 -10.11 -26.72
C ASP A 13 19.05 -10.95 -25.51
N THR A 14 20.17 -11.67 -25.65
CA THR A 14 20.63 -12.64 -24.63
C THR A 14 20.88 -11.97 -23.28
N GLU A 15 21.43 -10.76 -23.25
CA GLU A 15 21.61 -9.98 -22.01
C GLU A 15 20.29 -9.40 -21.52
N GLY A 16 19.44 -8.88 -22.40
CA GLY A 16 18.14 -8.32 -22.05
C GLY A 16 17.16 -9.34 -21.46
N LYS A 17 17.24 -10.61 -21.84
CA LYS A 17 16.43 -11.69 -21.24
C LYS A 17 16.68 -11.86 -19.74
N GLU A 18 17.94 -11.81 -19.30
CA GLU A 18 18.26 -11.93 -17.88
C GLU A 18 17.70 -10.75 -17.07
N PHE A 19 17.78 -9.53 -17.61
CA PHE A 19 17.20 -8.34 -16.98
C PHE A 19 15.67 -8.43 -16.92
N VAL A 20 15.02 -8.88 -18.00
CA VAL A 20 13.56 -9.07 -18.03
C VAL A 20 13.12 -10.05 -16.94
N GLU A 21 13.81 -11.19 -16.76
CA GLU A 21 13.49 -12.15 -15.70
C GLU A 21 13.63 -11.52 -14.30
N ARG A 22 14.70 -10.77 -14.05
CA ARG A 22 14.91 -10.04 -12.79
C ARG A 22 13.81 -9.00 -12.55
N PHE A 23 13.41 -8.26 -13.59
CA PHE A 23 12.32 -7.28 -13.50
C PHE A 23 10.98 -7.94 -13.19
N VAL A 24 10.64 -9.04 -13.86
CA VAL A 24 9.40 -9.78 -13.60
C VAL A 24 9.37 -10.31 -12.16
N LYS A 25 10.47 -10.92 -11.69
CA LYS A 25 10.58 -11.42 -10.32
C LYS A 25 10.43 -10.30 -9.29
N ARG A 26 11.09 -9.16 -9.51
CA ARG A 26 10.96 -7.99 -8.62
C ARG A 26 9.56 -7.40 -8.68
N PHE A 27 8.95 -7.33 -9.86
CA PHE A 27 7.60 -6.83 -10.05
C PHE A 27 6.59 -7.66 -9.27
N GLN A 28 6.61 -8.98 -9.40
CA GLN A 28 5.71 -9.88 -8.66
C GLN A 28 5.86 -9.73 -7.14
N ALA A 29 7.11 -9.71 -6.64
CA ALA A 29 7.39 -9.53 -5.22
C ALA A 29 6.91 -8.17 -4.70
N LEU A 30 7.11 -7.10 -5.49
CA LEU A 30 6.67 -5.76 -5.13
C LEU A 30 5.14 -5.63 -5.13
N SER A 31 4.47 -6.14 -6.17
CA SER A 31 3.00 -6.15 -6.25
C SER A 31 2.39 -6.85 -5.04
N TYR A 32 2.94 -8.00 -4.66
CA TYR A 32 2.51 -8.72 -3.47
C TYR A 32 2.74 -7.89 -2.20
N HIS A 33 3.94 -7.32 -2.04
CA HIS A 33 4.26 -6.54 -0.85
C HIS A 33 3.36 -5.30 -0.70
N MET A 34 3.12 -4.56 -1.78
CA MET A 34 2.27 -3.37 -1.74
C MET A 34 0.82 -3.73 -1.41
N ARG A 35 0.25 -4.72 -2.10
CA ARG A 35 -1.16 -5.12 -1.89
C ARG A 35 -1.41 -5.79 -0.55
N SER A 36 -0.42 -6.48 0.02
CA SER A 36 -0.62 -7.22 1.28
C SER A 36 -0.29 -6.41 2.53
N TYR A 37 0.67 -5.47 2.45
CA TYR A 37 1.19 -4.79 3.65
C TYR A 37 1.03 -3.28 3.66
N LEU A 38 0.91 -2.64 2.49
CA LEU A 38 0.67 -1.19 2.44
C LEU A 38 -0.82 -0.86 2.28
N TRP A 39 -1.63 -1.81 1.80
CA TRP A 39 -3.07 -1.68 1.72
C TRP A 39 -3.70 -1.58 3.11
N LEU A 40 -4.60 -0.61 3.32
CA LEU A 40 -5.29 -0.41 4.59
C LEU A 40 -6.77 -0.10 4.39
N ASP A 41 -7.59 -1.14 4.41
CA ASP A 41 -9.04 -1.02 4.56
C ASP A 41 -9.48 -1.12 6.03
N PHE A 42 -10.76 -0.88 6.28
CA PHE A 42 -11.34 -0.94 7.63
C PHE A 42 -11.18 -2.32 8.29
N GLN A 43 -11.23 -3.39 7.51
CA GLN A 43 -11.04 -4.75 8.04
C GLN A 43 -9.59 -4.97 8.45
N GLN A 44 -8.64 -4.61 7.59
CA GLN A 44 -7.22 -4.74 7.81
C GLN A 44 -6.75 -3.84 8.96
N PHE A 45 -7.36 -2.67 9.12
CA PHE A 45 -7.14 -1.82 10.29
C PHE A 45 -7.59 -2.48 11.59
N ASN A 46 -8.79 -3.05 11.62
CA ASN A 46 -9.29 -3.79 12.78
C ASN A 46 -8.39 -5.01 13.09
N ASP A 47 -7.89 -5.68 12.06
CA ASP A 47 -6.93 -6.78 12.23
C ASP A 47 -5.62 -6.27 12.85
N ILE A 48 -5.07 -5.15 12.37
CA ILE A 48 -3.86 -4.51 12.92
C ILE A 48 -4.08 -4.08 14.37
N TYR A 49 -5.26 -3.55 14.70
CA TYR A 49 -5.63 -3.17 16.06
C TYR A 49 -5.66 -4.37 17.02
N GLN A 50 -5.92 -5.57 16.51
CA GLN A 50 -5.93 -6.82 17.27
C GLN A 50 -4.60 -7.59 17.21
N TYR A 51 -3.54 -7.01 16.65
CA TYR A 51 -2.26 -7.69 16.57
C TYR A 51 -1.70 -8.03 17.94
N LYS A 52 -1.17 -9.25 18.02
CA LYS A 52 -0.30 -9.65 19.12
C LYS A 52 1.12 -9.21 18.79
N THR A 53 1.82 -8.72 19.80
CA THR A 53 3.23 -8.35 19.72
C THR A 53 4.12 -9.56 20.05
N GLU A 54 5.39 -9.48 19.66
CA GLU A 54 6.42 -10.47 19.98
C GLU A 54 6.13 -11.88 19.43
N GLU A 55 5.41 -11.97 18.31
CA GLU A 55 5.23 -13.24 17.62
C GLU A 55 6.50 -13.60 16.83
N TYR A 56 7.11 -14.76 17.17
CA TYR A 56 8.29 -15.28 16.48
C TYR A 56 7.95 -16.60 15.77
N SER A 57 7.40 -16.52 14.56
CA SER A 57 7.22 -17.68 13.67
C SER A 57 7.18 -17.27 12.20
N HIS A 58 7.26 -18.24 11.27
CA HIS A 58 7.08 -17.97 9.85
C HIS A 58 5.60 -17.78 9.44
N THR A 59 4.68 -18.12 10.33
CA THR A 59 3.22 -18.08 10.13
C THR A 59 2.56 -16.92 10.89
N THR A 60 3.34 -15.98 11.41
CA THR A 60 2.83 -14.82 12.16
C THR A 60 2.02 -13.90 11.28
N VAL A 61 0.92 -13.38 11.84
CA VAL A 61 0.10 -12.36 11.19
C VAL A 61 0.82 -11.01 11.28
N ASN A 62 1.38 -10.66 12.44
CA ASN A 62 2.10 -9.42 12.67
C ASN A 62 3.57 -9.50 12.21
N LYS A 63 3.79 -9.59 10.89
CA LYS A 63 5.14 -9.78 10.32
C LYS A 63 6.13 -8.66 10.60
N PHE A 64 5.65 -7.46 10.92
CA PHE A 64 6.49 -6.31 11.22
C PHE A 64 6.57 -6.01 12.72
N ASN A 65 5.94 -6.82 13.58
CA ASN A 65 5.87 -6.56 15.02
C ASN A 65 5.35 -5.15 15.35
N VAL A 66 4.31 -4.71 14.63
CA VAL A 66 3.62 -3.42 14.87
C VAL A 66 2.94 -3.50 16.22
N ILE A 67 3.06 -2.43 17.00
CA ILE A 67 2.41 -2.30 18.30
C ILE A 67 1.06 -1.60 18.07
N PRO A 68 -0.09 -2.24 18.35
CA PRO A 68 -1.41 -1.62 18.17
C PRO A 68 -1.56 -0.29 18.91
N ASP A 69 -1.00 -0.20 20.11
CA ASP A 69 -1.03 1.03 20.93
C ASP A 69 -0.25 2.21 20.30
N SER A 70 0.55 1.95 19.25
CA SER A 70 1.27 3.00 18.51
C SER A 70 0.44 3.63 17.38
N ILE A 71 -0.77 3.13 17.13
CA ILE A 71 -1.69 3.69 16.13
C ILE A 71 -2.18 5.07 16.61
N PRO A 72 -2.01 6.14 15.82
CA PRO A 72 -2.50 7.45 16.21
C PRO A 72 -4.03 7.52 16.26
N GLU A 73 -4.58 8.24 17.25
CA GLU A 73 -6.03 8.38 17.45
C GLU A 73 -6.77 8.97 16.24
N TRP A 74 -6.14 9.91 15.51
CA TRP A 74 -6.74 10.51 14.33
C TRP A 74 -7.06 9.50 13.22
N VAL A 75 -6.38 8.35 13.18
CA VAL A 75 -6.62 7.31 12.16
C VAL A 75 -8.01 6.70 12.32
N PHE A 76 -8.52 6.62 13.56
CA PHE A 76 -9.85 6.07 13.84
C PHE A 76 -10.96 6.99 13.31
N ASP A 77 -10.77 8.30 13.42
CA ASP A 77 -11.73 9.29 12.91
C ASP A 77 -11.61 9.48 11.40
N PHE A 78 -10.39 9.38 10.87
CA PHE A 78 -10.10 9.54 9.45
C PHE A 78 -10.60 8.37 8.60
N MET A 79 -10.59 7.14 9.13
CA MET A 79 -10.90 5.97 8.32
C MET A 79 -12.41 5.84 8.02
N PRO A 80 -12.84 5.98 6.75
CA PRO A 80 -14.24 5.82 6.42
C PRO A 80 -14.65 4.34 6.45
N THR A 81 -15.94 4.08 6.61
CA THR A 81 -16.50 2.71 6.50
C THR A 81 -16.39 2.16 5.08
N ARG A 82 -16.29 3.05 4.09
CA ARG A 82 -16.10 2.76 2.67
C ARG A 82 -14.99 3.65 2.14
N GLY A 83 -13.89 3.04 1.73
CA GLY A 83 -12.72 3.76 1.25
C GLY A 83 -11.45 3.09 1.75
N VAL A 84 -10.43 3.11 0.91
CA VAL A 84 -9.17 2.44 1.20
C VAL A 84 -8.01 3.26 0.66
N TYR A 85 -6.84 3.19 1.31
CA TYR A 85 -5.63 3.77 0.79
C TYR A 85 -4.40 2.93 1.09
N PHE A 86 -3.31 3.28 0.42
CA PHE A 86 -1.98 2.81 0.73
C PHE A 86 -1.35 3.70 1.79
N ILE A 87 -0.95 3.09 2.92
CA ILE A 87 -0.24 3.76 4.00
C ILE A 87 1.10 4.29 3.50
N GLY A 88 1.61 5.35 4.16
CA GLY A 88 2.84 6.00 3.75
C GLY A 88 4.08 5.13 3.87
N ASN A 89 4.14 4.28 4.90
CA ASN A 89 5.30 3.41 5.10
C ASN A 89 5.00 2.20 5.99
N VAL A 90 5.76 1.14 5.79
CA VAL A 90 5.82 -0.02 6.67
C VAL A 90 7.28 -0.37 6.95
N SER A 91 7.61 -0.57 8.21
CA SER A 91 8.96 -0.87 8.68
C SER A 91 8.90 -1.75 9.92
N PRO A 92 10.00 -2.41 10.32
CA PRO A 92 10.05 -3.16 11.57
C PRO A 92 9.62 -2.28 12.74
N ALA A 93 8.66 -2.76 13.52
CA ALA A 93 8.00 -2.12 14.65
C ALA A 93 7.30 -0.78 14.36
N ARG A 94 7.09 -0.40 13.09
CA ARG A 94 6.49 0.89 12.74
C ARG A 94 5.66 0.83 11.45
N MET A 95 4.42 1.29 11.55
CA MET A 95 3.59 1.65 10.39
C MET A 95 3.31 3.15 10.41
N ASP A 96 3.40 3.78 9.25
CA ASP A 96 3.08 5.19 9.07
C ASP A 96 1.75 5.30 8.31
N PHE A 97 0.68 5.54 9.07
CA PHE A 97 -0.68 5.62 8.57
C PHE A 97 -0.98 6.90 7.78
N ARG A 98 -0.03 7.82 7.61
CA ARG A 98 -0.29 9.05 6.86
C ARG A 98 -0.65 8.74 5.41
N TRP A 99 -1.68 9.43 4.92
CA TRP A 99 -2.08 9.39 3.51
C TRP A 99 -1.16 10.28 2.68
N PHE A 100 -0.64 9.75 1.57
CA PHE A 100 0.18 10.48 0.61
C PHE A 100 -0.49 10.53 -0.75
N ALA A 101 -0.85 11.74 -1.21
CA ALA A 101 -1.54 11.97 -2.48
C ALA A 101 -0.81 11.35 -3.67
N LEU A 102 0.46 11.71 -3.87
CA LEU A 102 1.24 11.24 -5.01
C LEU A 102 1.37 9.71 -5.04
N GLY A 103 1.58 9.08 -3.87
CA GLY A 103 1.71 7.64 -3.76
C GLY A 103 0.42 6.92 -4.19
N ASN A 104 -0.70 7.33 -3.61
CA ASN A 104 -2.01 6.73 -3.90
C ASN A 104 -2.47 6.98 -5.35
N LEU A 105 -2.30 8.20 -5.86
CA LEU A 105 -2.66 8.54 -7.24
C LEU A 105 -1.77 7.83 -8.27
N LEU A 106 -0.45 7.74 -8.03
CA LEU A 106 0.43 6.96 -8.90
C LEU A 106 0.09 5.48 -8.87
N GLU A 107 -0.37 4.96 -7.74
CA GLU A 107 -0.73 3.55 -7.61
C GLU A 107 -1.96 3.21 -8.45
N ILE A 108 -2.97 4.09 -8.50
CA ILE A 108 -4.13 4.00 -9.42
C ILE A 108 -3.68 3.93 -10.89
N LEU A 109 -2.72 4.76 -11.27
CA LEU A 109 -2.17 4.79 -12.64
C LEU A 109 -1.26 3.61 -12.95
N SER A 110 -0.75 2.96 -11.91
CA SER A 110 0.19 1.86 -12.02
C SER A 110 -0.54 0.54 -12.30
N PRO A 111 0.16 -0.49 -12.80
CA PRO A 111 -0.41 -1.84 -12.91
C PRO A 111 -0.61 -2.54 -11.55
N PHE A 112 -0.27 -1.88 -10.43
CA PHE A 112 -0.24 -2.50 -9.12
C PHE A 112 -1.59 -2.42 -8.41
N ALA A 113 -2.40 -1.38 -8.60
CA ALA A 113 -3.76 -1.36 -8.07
C ALA A 113 -4.69 -2.27 -8.89
N THR A 114 -5.57 -3.02 -8.24
CA THR A 114 -6.71 -3.64 -8.93
C THR A 114 -7.79 -2.57 -9.19
N PRO A 115 -8.70 -2.78 -10.16
CA PRO A 115 -9.79 -1.83 -10.41
C PRO A 115 -10.62 -1.50 -9.15
N GLU A 116 -10.86 -2.50 -8.31
CA GLU A 116 -11.58 -2.36 -7.04
C GLU A 116 -10.80 -1.47 -6.06
N GLN A 117 -9.48 -1.66 -5.99
CA GLN A 117 -8.62 -0.84 -5.15
C GLN A 117 -8.60 0.63 -5.61
N SER A 118 -8.55 0.85 -6.92
CA SER A 118 -8.59 2.20 -7.49
C SER A 118 -9.91 2.90 -7.19
N ILE A 119 -11.04 2.21 -7.33
CA ILE A 119 -12.37 2.77 -6.98
C ILE A 119 -12.40 3.09 -5.48
N ALA A 120 -11.92 2.20 -4.62
CA ALA A 120 -11.91 2.42 -3.18
C ALA A 120 -11.04 3.63 -2.75
N ILE A 121 -9.95 3.93 -3.46
CA ILE A 121 -9.17 5.15 -3.22
C ILE A 121 -9.96 6.39 -3.63
N MET A 122 -10.72 6.32 -4.73
CA MET A 122 -11.59 7.43 -5.15
C MET A 122 -12.73 7.65 -4.15
N ASP A 123 -13.35 6.57 -3.65
CA ASP A 123 -14.38 6.63 -2.59
C ASP A 123 -13.84 7.28 -1.30
N LEU A 124 -12.57 7.02 -0.95
CA LEU A 124 -11.90 7.69 0.17
C LEU A 124 -11.75 9.20 -0.09
N ILE A 125 -11.29 9.58 -1.30
CA ILE A 125 -11.11 10.99 -1.66
C ILE A 125 -12.44 11.74 -1.63
N GLU A 126 -13.52 11.11 -2.10
CA GLU A 126 -14.86 11.69 -2.06
C GLU A 126 -15.39 11.83 -0.63
N SER A 127 -15.18 10.83 0.23
CA SER A 127 -15.66 10.86 1.62
C SER A 127 -14.87 11.81 2.51
N GLN A 128 -13.56 11.93 2.30
CA GLN A 128 -12.66 12.79 3.08
C GLN A 128 -12.17 14.01 2.28
N TRP A 129 -13.04 14.57 1.43
CA TRP A 129 -12.67 15.67 0.54
C TRP A 129 -12.13 16.90 1.28
N GLU A 130 -12.77 17.30 2.38
CA GLU A 130 -12.38 18.46 3.17
C GLU A 130 -10.98 18.31 3.79
N GLU A 131 -10.61 17.11 4.24
CA GLU A 131 -9.29 16.86 4.83
C GLU A 131 -8.18 16.65 3.79
N LEU A 132 -8.51 16.02 2.65
CA LEU A 132 -7.54 15.65 1.63
C LEU A 132 -7.32 16.73 0.56
N VAL A 133 -8.34 17.53 0.28
CA VAL A 133 -8.32 18.57 -0.76
C VAL A 133 -8.63 19.93 -0.15
N GLY A 134 -9.76 20.05 0.54
CA GLY A 134 -10.25 21.29 1.14
C GLY A 134 -10.30 22.47 0.17
N GLU A 135 -10.28 23.68 0.71
CA GLU A 135 -10.13 24.91 -0.07
C GLU A 135 -8.66 25.32 -0.13
N CYS A 136 -8.00 25.08 -1.25
CA CYS A 136 -6.69 25.66 -1.53
C CYS A 136 -6.87 27.13 -1.95
N HIS A 137 -6.66 28.06 -1.03
CA HIS A 137 -6.56 29.50 -1.33
C HIS A 137 -5.13 29.92 -1.71
#